data_AF-A0A484ZR14-F1
#
_entry.id   AF-A0A484ZR14-F1
#
_cell.length_a   1.000
_cell.length_b   1.000
_cell.length_c   1.000
_cell.angle_alpha   90.00
_cell.angle_beta   90.00
_cell.angle_gamma   90.00
#
_symmetry.space_group_name_H-M   'P 1'
#
loop_
_entity.id
_entity.type
_entity.pdbx_description
1 polymer ?
#
loop_
_entity_poly.entity_id
_entity_poly.type
_entity_poly.pdbx_seq_one_letter_code
_entity_poly.pdbx_strand_id
1 'polypeptide(L)'
;MATVRFYGDLQRYGRKFKLDVLTAGEALHALMLQIPGLRQHIQGDFYRVRIAGNDISEESVQLGMSSILRAGDVIHIIPRAVGAGGRFKRLRAAYWWWPV
;
A
#
# COMPACT_ATOMS: atom_id res chain seq x y z
N MET A 1 4.55 -7.44 -13.90
CA MET A 1 3.26 -7.92 -13.34
C MET A 1 3.36 -8.26 -11.84
N ALA A 2 2.81 -7.38 -11.00
CA ALA A 2 2.76 -7.49 -9.53
C ALA A 2 1.32 -7.68 -9.04
N THR A 3 1.17 -8.10 -7.77
CA THR A 3 -0.15 -8.27 -7.15
C THR A 3 -0.31 -7.38 -5.92
N VAL A 4 -1.38 -6.59 -5.86
CA VAL A 4 -1.79 -5.87 -4.63
C VAL A 4 -2.88 -6.65 -3.92
N ARG A 5 -2.79 -6.80 -2.60
CA ARG A 5 -3.79 -7.44 -1.74
C ARG A 5 -4.26 -6.51 -0.64
N PHE A 6 -5.57 -6.36 -0.54
CA PHE A 6 -6.23 -5.61 0.52
C PHE A 6 -6.77 -6.55 1.60
N TYR A 7 -6.73 -6.07 2.84
CA TYR A 7 -7.17 -6.79 4.03
C TYR A 7 -8.14 -5.96 4.85
N GLY A 8 -8.87 -6.61 5.76
CA GLY A 8 -9.81 -5.92 6.65
C GLY A 8 -10.82 -5.05 5.89
N ASP A 9 -11.05 -3.83 6.40
CA ASP A 9 -12.05 -2.92 5.83
C ASP A 9 -11.73 -2.48 4.39
N LEU A 10 -10.46 -2.46 3.98
CA LEU A 10 -10.07 -2.12 2.60
C LEU A 10 -10.63 -3.10 1.56
N GLN A 11 -11.03 -4.31 1.96
CA GLN A 11 -11.59 -5.30 1.03
C GLN A 11 -12.88 -4.85 0.34
N ARG A 12 -13.56 -3.82 0.86
CA ARG A 12 -14.72 -3.19 0.20
C ARG A 12 -14.39 -2.60 -1.16
N TYR A 13 -13.13 -2.22 -1.38
CA TYR A 13 -12.63 -1.69 -2.65
C TYR A 13 -12.15 -2.80 -3.61
N GLY A 14 -12.18 -4.06 -3.16
CA GLY A 14 -11.63 -5.22 -3.84
C GLY A 14 -10.55 -5.91 -3.01
N ARG A 15 -10.29 -7.19 -3.30
CA ARG A 15 -9.41 -8.04 -2.46
C ARG A 15 -8.02 -8.25 -3.06
N LYS A 16 -7.93 -8.36 -4.39
CA LYS A 16 -6.71 -8.73 -5.11
C LYS A 16 -6.71 -8.06 -6.47
N PHE A 17 -5.62 -7.38 -6.80
CA PHE A 17 -5.42 -6.70 -8.07
C PHE A 17 -4.13 -7.19 -8.70
N LYS A 18 -4.18 -7.60 -9.97
CA LYS A 18 -2.99 -7.90 -10.75
C LYS A 18 -2.76 -6.72 -11.68
N LEU A 19 -1.58 -6.11 -11.59
CA LEU A 19 -1.24 -4.88 -12.30
C LEU A 19 0.10 -5.08 -12.99
N ASP A 20 0.27 -4.45 -14.15
CA ASP A 20 1.58 -4.33 -14.77
C ASP A 20 2.16 -2.96 -14.45
N VAL A 21 3.03 -2.95 -13.45
CA VAL A 21 3.62 -1.77 -12.82
C VAL A 21 5.04 -2.11 -12.42
N LEU A 22 5.91 -1.11 -12.40
CA LEU A 22 7.31 -1.24 -12.08
C LEU A 22 7.55 -1.16 -10.57
N THR A 23 6.78 -0.33 -9.86
CA THR A 23 6.99 -0.06 -8.43
C THR A 23 5.71 -0.17 -7.60
N ALA A 24 5.85 -0.26 -6.28
CA ALA A 24 4.71 -0.31 -5.37
C ALA A 24 3.96 1.03 -5.29
N GLY A 25 4.69 2.15 -5.43
CA GLY A 25 4.11 3.48 -5.52
C GLY A 25 3.19 3.61 -6.73
N GLU A 26 3.63 3.16 -7.90
CA GLU A 26 2.81 3.10 -9.12
C GLU A 26 1.58 2.21 -8.96
N ALA A 27 1.74 1.04 -8.34
CA ALA A 27 0.63 0.12 -8.08
C ALA A 27 -0.48 0.79 -7.27
N LEU A 28 -0.11 1.46 -6.17
CA LEU A 28 -1.05 2.14 -5.30
C LEU A 28 -1.63 3.38 -5.96
N HIS A 29 -0.82 4.13 -6.71
CA HIS A 29 -1.29 5.28 -7.49
C HIS A 29 -2.36 4.87 -8.52
N ALA A 30 -2.10 3.83 -9.30
CA ALA A 30 -3.03 3.28 -10.28
C ALA A 30 -4.36 2.88 -9.62
N LEU A 31 -4.30 2.15 -8.50
CA LEU A 31 -5.51 1.74 -7.78
C LEU A 31 -6.30 2.93 -7.23
N MET A 32 -5.64 3.95 -6.69
CA MET A 32 -6.30 5.15 -6.19
C MET A 32 -6.94 5.99 -7.31
N LEU A 33 -6.48 5.88 -8.55
CA LEU A 33 -7.11 6.50 -9.72
C LEU A 33 -8.29 5.67 -10.24
N GLN A 34 -8.13 4.35 -10.27
CA GLN A 34 -9.12 3.43 -10.82
C GLN A 34 -10.32 3.18 -9.91
N ILE A 35 -10.12 3.23 -8.58
CA ILE A 35 -11.14 2.85 -7.61
C ILE A 35 -11.67 4.10 -6.89
N PRO A 36 -12.93 4.51 -7.16
CA PRO A 36 -13.55 5.66 -6.50
C PRO A 36 -13.59 5.49 -4.97
N GLY A 37 -13.29 6.57 -4.24
CA GLY A 37 -13.31 6.60 -2.77
C GLY A 37 -12.08 5.98 -2.09
N LEU A 38 -11.26 5.21 -2.81
CA LEU A 38 -10.08 4.56 -2.21
C LEU A 38 -9.05 5.57 -1.73
N ARG A 39 -8.79 6.63 -2.51
CA ARG A 39 -7.83 7.68 -2.15
C ARG A 39 -8.21 8.35 -0.83
N GLN A 40 -9.46 8.76 -0.69
CA GLN A 40 -9.95 9.45 0.51
C GLN A 40 -9.85 8.54 1.74
N HIS A 41 -10.19 7.27 1.58
CA HIS A 41 -10.08 6.28 2.65
C HIS A 41 -8.61 6.07 3.07
N ILE A 42 -7.71 5.85 2.10
CA ILE A 42 -6.28 5.67 2.37
C ILE A 42 -5.63 6.93 3.00
N GLN A 43 -6.09 8.12 2.64
CA GLN A 43 -5.60 9.37 3.26
C GLN A 43 -6.11 9.58 4.70
N GLY A 44 -7.22 8.95 5.07
CA GLY A 44 -7.89 9.11 6.36
C GLY A 44 -7.43 8.16 7.47
N ASP A 45 -6.61 7.15 7.16
CA ASP A 45 -6.25 6.08 8.10
C ASP A 45 -4.76 5.69 8.03
N PHE A 46 -4.35 4.73 8.86
CA PHE A 46 -3.00 4.19 8.93
C PHE A 46 -2.96 2.72 8.48
N TYR A 47 -1.93 2.40 7.69
CA TYR A 47 -1.78 1.08 7.10
C TYR A 47 -0.41 0.49 7.40
N ARG A 48 -0.39 -0.84 7.58
CA ARG A 48 0.82 -1.64 7.46
C ARG A 48 0.98 -2.04 6.00
N VAL A 49 2.12 -1.70 5.43
CA VAL A 49 2.45 -2.01 4.04
C VAL A 49 3.59 -3.02 4.02
N ARG A 50 3.41 -4.09 3.26
CA ARG A 50 4.42 -5.14 3.10
C ARG A 50 4.70 -5.35 1.61
N ILE A 51 5.94 -5.19 1.18
CA ILE A 51 6.35 -5.25 -0.23
C ILE A 51 7.35 -6.39 -0.40
N ALA A 52 7.08 -7.31 -1.33
CA ALA A 52 7.94 -8.46 -1.62
C ALA A 52 8.33 -9.26 -0.35
N GLY A 53 7.39 -9.38 0.59
CA GLY A 53 7.59 -10.09 1.86
C GLY A 53 8.22 -9.26 3.00
N ASN A 54 8.63 -8.02 2.76
CA ASN A 54 9.25 -7.14 3.76
C ASN A 54 8.28 -6.07 4.27
N ASP A 55 8.23 -5.86 5.58
CA ASP A 55 7.45 -4.76 6.17
C ASP A 55 8.15 -3.42 5.96
N ILE A 56 7.37 -2.43 5.57
CA ILE A 56 7.86 -1.08 5.30
C ILE A 56 7.68 -0.21 6.54
N SER A 57 8.75 0.50 6.89
CA SER A 57 8.84 1.45 8.00
C SER A 57 8.56 2.87 7.47
N GLU A 58 8.30 3.83 8.36
CA GLU A 58 8.19 5.24 7.97
C GLU A 58 9.50 5.80 7.41
N GLU A 59 10.66 5.32 7.88
CA GLU A 59 11.95 5.72 7.29
C GLU A 59 12.24 5.03 5.95
N SER A 60 11.71 3.83 5.72
CA SER A 60 11.93 3.06 4.50
C SER A 60 10.82 3.18 3.47
N VAL A 61 9.78 3.99 3.74
CA VAL A 61 8.62 4.14 2.84
C VAL A 61 9.03 4.63 1.46
N GLN A 62 9.91 5.64 1.39
CA GLN A 62 10.35 6.22 0.14
C GLN A 62 11.02 5.16 -0.74
N LEU A 63 12.00 4.44 -0.15
CA LEU A 63 12.76 3.41 -0.83
C LEU A 63 11.87 2.20 -1.19
N GLY A 64 10.98 1.79 -0.29
CA GLY A 64 10.07 0.68 -0.54
C GLY A 64 9.09 0.97 -1.68
N MET A 65 8.56 2.20 -1.75
CA MET A 65 7.62 2.61 -2.79
C MET A 65 8.27 2.77 -4.16
N SER A 66 9.56 3.16 -4.22
CA SER A 66 10.32 3.33 -5.45
C SER A 66 11.08 2.09 -5.92
N SER A 67 11.16 1.05 -5.08
CA SER A 67 11.86 -0.18 -5.41
C SER A 67 11.19 -0.93 -6.55
N ILE A 68 12.01 -1.45 -7.47
CA ILE A 68 11.57 -2.24 -8.62
C ILE A 68 11.00 -3.57 -8.12
N LEU A 69 9.76 -3.86 -8.53
CA LEU A 69 9.08 -5.11 -8.24
C LEU A 69 9.48 -6.18 -9.24
N ARG A 70 9.67 -7.40 -8.75
CA ARG A 70 9.83 -8.59 -9.58
C ARG A 70 8.47 -9.14 -10.00
N ALA A 71 8.47 -9.89 -11.10
CA ALA A 71 7.28 -10.61 -11.53
C ALA A 71 6.80 -11.56 -10.42
N GLY A 72 5.53 -11.43 -10.03
CA GLY A 72 4.93 -12.22 -8.96
C GLY A 72 5.05 -11.62 -7.57
N ASP A 73 5.74 -10.48 -7.40
CA ASP A 73 5.80 -9.79 -6.11
C ASP A 73 4.40 -9.39 -5.63
N VAL A 74 4.22 -9.47 -4.32
CA VAL A 74 2.95 -9.16 -3.66
C VAL A 74 3.12 -7.98 -2.72
N ILE A 75 2.25 -7.00 -2.89
CA ILE A 75 2.11 -5.83 -2.02
C ILE A 75 0.89 -6.07 -1.14
N HIS A 76 1.08 -6.12 0.17
CA HIS A 76 0.00 -6.27 1.14
C HIS A 76 -0.28 -4.93 1.80
N ILE A 77 -1.54 -4.49 1.77
CA ILE A 77 -2.02 -3.30 2.47
C ILE A 77 -3.01 -3.75 3.55
N ILE A 78 -2.59 -3.60 4.81
CA ILE A 78 -3.36 -4.06 5.97
C ILE A 78 -3.82 -2.83 6.77
N PRO A 79 -5.14 -2.56 6.89
CA PRO A 79 -5.65 -1.51 7.76
C PRO A 79 -5.41 -1.90 9.21
N ARG A 80 -5.12 -0.92 10.05
CA ARG A 80 -5.01 -1.16 11.49
C ARG A 80 -6.40 -1.15 12.11
N ALA A 81 -6.74 -2.17 12.90
CA ALA A 81 -7.87 -2.08 13.81
C ALA A 81 -7.53 -1.12 14.97
N VAL A 82 -8.37 -0.10 15.17
CA VAL A 82 -8.29 0.82 16.32
C VAL A 82 -8.53 -0.01 17.60
N GLY A 83 -7.46 -0.39 18.31
CA GLY A 83 -7.57 -1.16 19.56
C GLY A 83 -6.34 -2.00 19.95
N ALA A 84 -5.50 -2.41 19.01
CA ALA A 84 -4.29 -3.17 19.34
C ALA A 84 -3.12 -2.21 19.66
N GLY A 85 -2.82 -2.02 20.95
CA GLY A 85 -1.83 -1.09 21.53
C GLY A 85 -0.35 -1.30 21.17
N GLY A 86 -0.01 -1.53 19.90
CA GLY A 86 1.36 -1.59 19.42
C GLY A 86 1.85 -0.25 18.90
N ARG A 87 3.06 0.16 19.33
CA ARG A 87 3.86 1.23 18.71
C ARG A 87 4.29 0.78 17.31
N PHE A 88 3.49 1.07 16.29
CA PHE A 88 3.80 0.74 14.89
C PHE A 88 3.91 2.02 14.06
N LYS A 89 4.87 2.00 13.11
CA LYS A 89 5.22 3.14 12.27
C LYS A 89 4.05 3.49 11.34
N ARG A 90 3.74 4.78 11.26
CA ARG A 90 2.50 5.32 10.70
C ARG A 90 2.76 5.71 9.25
N LEU A 91 2.30 4.91 8.30
CA LEU A 91 2.37 5.32 6.90
C LEU A 91 1.10 6.09 6.54
N ARG A 92 1.19 7.42 6.63
CA ARG A 92 0.20 8.29 6.00
C ARG A 92 0.39 8.21 4.49
N ALA A 93 -0.71 8.18 3.74
CA ALA A 93 -0.70 8.21 2.28
C ALA A 93 0.18 9.33 1.68
N ALA A 94 0.43 10.39 2.47
CA ALA A 94 1.30 11.53 2.14
C ALA A 94 2.69 11.21 1.65
N TYR A 95 3.21 10.05 2.04
CA TYR A 95 4.53 9.62 1.62
C TYR A 95 4.52 8.74 0.36
N TRP A 96 3.34 8.46 -0.20
CA TRP A 96 3.18 7.55 -1.35
C TRP A 96 3.22 8.30 -2.69
N TRP A 97 3.28 9.64 -2.65
CA TRP A 97 3.16 10.52 -3.82
C TRP A 97 4.31 11.51 -4.04
N TRP A 98 5.49 11.32 -3.44
CA TRP A 98 6.61 12.19 -3.85
C TRP A 98 7.16 11.70 -5.20
N PRO A 99 7.50 12.58 -6.16
CA PRO A 99 7.99 12.17 -7.47
C PRO A 99 9.21 11.27 -7.29
N VAL A 100 9.02 10.00 -7.66
CA VAL A 100 10.08 9.14 -8.18
C VAL A 100 10.35 9.52 -9.61
#